data_AF-A0A934H2U6-F1
#
_entry.id   AF-A0A934H2U6-F1
#
_cell.length_a   1.000
_cell.length_b   1.000
_cell.length_c   1.000
_cell.angle_alpha   90.00
_cell.angle_beta   90.00
_cell.angle_gamma   90.00
#
_symmetry.space_group_name_H-M   'P 1'
#
loop_
_entity.id
_entity.type
_entity.pdbx_description
1 polymer ?
#
loop_
_entity_poly.entity_id
_entity_poly.type
_entity_poly.pdbx_seq_one_letter_code
_entity_poly.pdbx_strand_id
1 'polypeptide(L)'
;MPEFPCPACGAPNEPEAGRAQMTCRYCGANLTIPASMRSAAPPKVEKAPASEASVAPAPSPEIDASEFLRQAQPVVAQAWNTFAWWTWIRRVLPTCLVFVLIGVCACAILSALPFILNGAGR
;
A
#
# COMPACT_ATOMS: atom_id res chain seq x y z
N MET A 1 16.04 -7.16 -18.79
CA MET A 1 15.77 -6.76 -17.39
C MET A 1 14.45 -7.42 -17.01
N PRO A 2 14.41 -8.34 -16.02
CA PRO A 2 13.18 -9.02 -15.64
C PRO A 2 12.27 -8.06 -14.87
N GLU A 3 11.23 -7.55 -15.53
CA GLU A 3 10.21 -6.70 -14.91
C GLU A 3 9.22 -7.57 -14.14
N PHE A 4 9.10 -7.37 -12.82
CA PHE A 4 8.12 -8.05 -11.98
C PHE A 4 6.89 -7.16 -11.80
N PRO A 5 5.73 -7.48 -12.43
CA PRO A 5 4.54 -6.66 -12.29
C PRO A 5 3.96 -6.78 -10.89
N CYS A 6 3.65 -5.63 -10.29
CA CYS A 6 3.04 -5.57 -8.97
C CYS A 6 1.62 -6.17 -9.02
N PRO A 7 1.27 -7.20 -8.22
CA PRO A 7 -0.09 -7.75 -8.17
C PRO A 7 -1.14 -6.76 -7.66
N ALA A 8 -0.73 -5.72 -6.93
CA ALA A 8 -1.64 -4.71 -6.40
C ALA A 8 -1.94 -3.56 -7.38
N CYS A 9 -1.04 -3.25 -8.32
CA CYS A 9 -1.20 -2.09 -9.20
C CYS A 9 -0.75 -2.28 -10.65
N GLY A 10 -0.21 -3.45 -11.02
CA GLY A 10 0.27 -3.76 -12.36
C GLY A 10 1.60 -3.12 -12.76
N ALA A 11 2.17 -2.23 -11.93
CA ALA A 11 3.38 -1.50 -12.28
C ALA A 11 4.62 -2.42 -12.31
N PRO A 12 5.54 -2.22 -13.28
CA PRO A 12 6.78 -2.99 -13.35
C PRO A 12 7.67 -2.58 -12.18
N ASN A 13 8.12 -3.56 -11.39
CA ASN A 13 9.10 -3.35 -10.34
C ASN A 13 10.32 -4.22 -10.58
N GLU A 14 11.48 -3.72 -10.19
CA GLU A 14 12.74 -4.44 -10.33
C GLU A 14 13.10 -5.11 -9.00
N PRO A 15 13.08 -6.45 -8.92
CA PRO A 15 13.36 -7.16 -7.67
C PRO A 15 14.84 -7.08 -7.29
N GLU A 16 15.14 -6.69 -6.05
CA GLU A 16 16.51 -6.74 -5.51
C GLU A 16 16.97 -8.19 -5.32
N ALA A 17 18.15 -8.52 -5.85
CA ALA A 17 18.75 -9.84 -5.72
C ALA A 17 18.93 -10.23 -4.24
N GLY A 18 18.48 -11.44 -3.87
CA GLY A 18 18.63 -11.98 -2.52
C GLY A 18 17.60 -11.52 -1.47
N ARG A 19 16.69 -10.57 -1.78
CA ARG A 19 15.61 -10.21 -0.85
C ARG A 19 14.36 -11.05 -1.05
N ALA A 20 13.74 -11.45 0.06
CA ALA A 20 12.47 -12.19 0.02
C ALA A 20 11.26 -11.29 -0.28
N GLN A 21 11.35 -10.02 0.13
CA GLN A 21 10.31 -9.02 0.02
C GLN A 21 10.89 -7.70 -0.48
N MET A 22 10.09 -6.97 -1.24
CA MET A 22 10.40 -5.61 -1.70
C MET A 22 9.13 -4.76 -1.62
N THR A 23 9.28 -3.45 -1.46
CA THR A 23 8.14 -2.53 -1.50
C THR A 23 7.99 -1.99 -2.92
N CYS A 24 6.77 -2.05 -3.46
CA CYS A 24 6.45 -1.45 -4.76
C CYS A 24 6.68 0.06 -4.72
N ARG A 25 7.53 0.60 -5.60
CA ARG A 25 7.77 2.05 -5.65
C ARG A 25 6.57 2.86 -6.14
N TYR A 26 5.61 2.20 -6.77
CA TYR A 26 4.44 2.85 -7.36
C TYR A 26 3.22 2.89 -6.43
N CYS A 27 2.96 1.82 -5.69
CA CYS A 27 1.78 1.75 -4.81
C CYS A 27 2.10 1.46 -3.34
N GLY A 28 3.37 1.26 -2.98
CA GLY A 28 3.79 0.98 -1.60
C GLY A 28 3.42 -0.41 -1.09
N ALA A 29 2.84 -1.28 -1.92
CA ALA A 29 2.53 -2.65 -1.52
C ALA A 29 3.81 -3.45 -1.24
N ASN A 30 3.84 -4.21 -0.13
CA ASN A 30 4.89 -5.18 0.11
C ASN A 30 4.68 -6.40 -0.78
N LEU A 31 5.64 -6.63 -1.65
CA LEU A 31 5.66 -7.69 -2.65
C LEU A 31 6.58 -8.80 -2.17
N THR A 32 6.08 -10.03 -2.21
CA THR A 32 6.92 -11.21 -2.02
C THR A 32 7.52 -11.57 -3.37
N ILE A 33 8.83 -11.41 -3.52
CA ILE A 33 9.55 -11.75 -4.75
C ILE A 33 9.50 -13.28 -4.91
N PRO A 34 9.12 -13.89 -6.04
CA PRO A 34 9.12 -15.34 -6.17
C PRO A 34 10.54 -15.92 -6.11
N ALA A 35 10.69 -17.14 -5.57
CA ALA A 35 12.00 -17.77 -5.35
C ALA A 35 12.85 -17.92 -6.63
N SER A 36 12.21 -18.05 -7.79
CA SER A 36 12.87 -18.10 -9.10
C SER A 36 13.61 -16.82 -9.50
N MET A 37 13.25 -15.67 -8.90
CA MET A 37 13.89 -14.37 -9.13
C MET A 37 14.83 -13.96 -7.99
N ARG A 38 14.90 -14.75 -6.91
CA ARG A 38 15.81 -14.52 -5.80
C ARG A 38 17.14 -15.19 -6.15
N SER A 39 18.09 -14.44 -6.70
CA SER A 39 19.47 -14.92 -6.81
C SER A 39 19.97 -15.31 -5.40
N ALA A 40 20.54 -16.51 -5.26
CA ALA A 40 20.99 -17.03 -3.97
C ALA A 40 22.04 -16.10 -3.33
N ALA A 41 21.70 -15.45 -2.22
CA ALA A 41 22.64 -14.71 -1.38
C ALA A 41 23.12 -15.61 -0.22
N PRO A 42 24.41 -15.58 0.17
CA PRO A 42 24.93 -16.38 1.27
C PRO A 42 24.34 -15.91 2.62
N PRO A 43 24.29 -16.79 3.64
CA PRO A 43 23.56 -16.53 4.88
C PRO A 43 24.35 -15.55 5.77
N LYS A 44 23.73 -14.44 6.17
CA LYS A 44 24.22 -13.68 7.33
C LYS A 44 23.09 -13.04 8.14
N VAL A 45 22.83 -13.72 9.27
CA VAL A 45 22.55 -13.19 10.61
C VAL A 45 21.30 -12.34 10.79
N GLU A 46 20.25 -13.01 11.26
CA GLU A 46 19.51 -12.70 12.49
C GLU A 46 19.51 -11.22 12.93
N LYS A 47 18.38 -10.54 12.70
CA LYS A 47 17.99 -9.43 13.58
C LYS A 47 16.47 -9.41 13.73
N ALA A 48 16.01 -10.16 14.73
CA ALA A 48 14.78 -9.86 15.47
C ALA A 48 15.13 -8.89 16.63
N PRO A 49 14.16 -8.37 17.40
CA PRO A 49 13.52 -7.08 17.20
C PRO A 49 13.81 -6.09 18.34
N ALA A 50 13.11 -4.95 18.31
CA ALA A 50 13.18 -3.83 19.23
C ALA A 50 12.99 -4.18 20.72
N SER A 51 13.77 -3.48 21.56
CA SER A 51 13.51 -2.97 22.92
C SER A 51 14.73 -3.16 23.83
N GLU A 52 15.03 -2.13 24.61
CA GLU A 52 15.91 -2.11 25.79
C GLU A 52 17.44 -2.13 25.57
N ALA A 53 18.03 -0.93 25.67
CA ALA A 53 19.20 -0.71 26.53
C ALA A 53 19.36 0.79 26.81
N SER A 54 18.75 1.22 27.92
CA SER A 54 19.30 2.30 28.74
C SER A 54 20.72 1.90 29.14
N VAL A 55 21.72 2.76 28.88
CA VAL A 55 23.01 2.97 29.57
C VAL A 55 23.92 3.76 28.62
N ALA A 56 24.23 5.00 29.00
CA ALA A 56 25.37 5.77 28.46
C ALA A 56 26.59 5.57 29.40
N PRO A 57 27.86 5.90 29.02
CA PRO A 57 28.28 6.68 27.85
C PRO A 57 29.53 6.15 27.10
N ALA A 58 29.58 6.37 25.78
CA ALA A 58 30.83 6.50 25.05
C ALA A 58 30.68 7.61 23.99
N PRO A 59 31.65 8.54 23.84
CA PRO A 59 31.51 9.73 23.01
C PRO A 59 31.61 9.34 21.54
N SER A 60 30.45 9.20 20.91
CA SER A 60 30.27 9.13 19.48
C SER A 60 29.13 10.07 19.11
N PRO A 61 29.06 10.57 17.88
CA PRO A 61 28.31 11.76 17.46
C PRO A 61 26.79 11.59 17.55
N GLU A 62 26.28 11.48 18.78
CA GLU A 62 24.87 11.33 19.13
C GLU A 62 24.08 12.63 18.88
N ILE A 63 24.81 13.72 18.64
CA ILE A 63 24.28 15.06 18.34
C ILE A 63 23.86 15.20 16.86
N ASP A 64 24.32 14.34 15.94
CA ASP A 64 23.96 14.48 14.52
C ASP A 64 22.69 13.69 14.16
N ALA A 65 22.54 12.46 14.66
CA ALA A 65 21.40 11.60 14.34
C ALA A 65 20.06 12.14 14.85
N SER A 66 20.02 12.67 16.07
CA SER A 66 18.78 13.17 16.70
C SER A 66 18.30 14.49 16.06
N GLU A 67 19.23 15.35 15.66
CA GLU A 67 18.96 16.61 14.97
C GLU A 67 18.39 16.34 13.56
N PHE A 68 18.98 15.40 12.82
CA PHE A 68 18.43 14.95 11.52
C PHE A 68 17.04 14.32 11.66
N LEU A 69 16.79 13.53 12.72
CA LEU A 69 15.46 12.97 12.98
C LEU A 69 14.44 14.07 13.28
N ARG A 70 14.82 15.11 14.05
CA ARG A 70 13.96 16.28 14.31
C ARG A 70 13.69 17.11 13.06
N GLN A 71 14.69 17.31 12.22
CA GLN A 71 14.54 18.06 10.97
C GLN A 71 13.78 17.27 9.90
N ALA A 72 13.84 15.94 9.94
CA ALA A 72 13.07 15.07 9.05
C ALA A 72 11.59 14.96 9.45
N GLN A 73 11.22 15.17 10.72
CA GLN A 73 9.83 15.09 11.18
C GLN A 73 8.82 15.91 10.36
N PRO A 74 9.06 17.20 10.04
CA PRO A 74 8.10 17.98 9.25
C PRO A 74 7.93 17.45 7.83
N VAL A 75 9.01 16.93 7.21
CA VAL A 75 8.96 16.36 5.85
C VAL A 75 8.22 15.03 5.85
N VAL A 76 8.49 14.17 6.84
CA VAL A 76 7.80 12.89 7.01
C VAL A 76 6.32 13.13 7.30
N ALA A 77 5.95 14.13 8.09
CA ALA A 77 4.55 14.47 8.37
C ALA A 77 3.78 14.91 7.11
N GLN A 78 4.38 15.77 6.27
CA GLN A 78 3.76 16.18 5.01
C GLN A 78 3.62 15.00 4.03
N ALA A 79 4.66 14.18 3.88
CA ALA A 79 4.62 12.99 3.05
C ALA A 79 3.55 11.99 3.53
N TRP A 80 3.40 11.85 4.85
CA TRP A 80 2.39 10.98 5.44
C TRP A 80 0.97 11.48 5.18
N ASN A 81 0.73 12.78 5.25
CA ASN A 81 -0.60 13.35 4.98
C ASN A 81 -0.99 13.17 3.49
N THR A 82 -0.06 13.41 2.56
CA THR A 82 -0.31 13.17 1.12
C THR A 82 -0.56 11.70 0.83
N PHE A 83 0.19 10.79 1.46
CA PHE A 83 0.01 9.35 1.29
C PHE A 83 -1.31 8.85 1.90
N ALA A 84 -1.65 9.31 3.10
CA ALA A 84 -2.93 9.02 3.74
C ALA A 84 -4.11 9.51 2.91
N TRP A 85 -4.01 10.72 2.34
CA TRP A 85 -5.04 11.28 1.47
C TRP A 85 -5.19 10.50 0.15
N TRP A 86 -4.07 10.14 -0.49
CA TRP A 86 -4.08 9.35 -1.73
C TRP A 86 -4.66 7.94 -1.53
N THR A 87 -4.29 7.27 -0.43
CA THR A 87 -4.83 5.95 -0.09
C THR A 87 -6.32 5.99 0.22
N TRP A 88 -6.79 7.05 0.89
CA TRP A 88 -8.22 7.28 1.12
C TRP A 88 -8.99 7.51 -0.18
N ILE A 89 -8.52 8.41 -1.05
CA ILE A 89 -9.15 8.67 -2.36
C ILE A 89 -9.30 7.38 -3.17
N ARG A 90 -8.22 6.60 -3.25
CA ARG A 90 -8.20 5.36 -4.03
C ARG A 90 -9.19 4.31 -3.51
N ARG A 91 -9.54 4.35 -2.23
CA ARG A 91 -10.53 3.43 -1.61
C ARG A 91 -11.95 3.99 -1.63
N VAL A 92 -12.14 5.29 -1.39
CA VAL A 92 -13.47 5.90 -1.31
C VAL A 92 -14.10 6.06 -2.68
N LEU A 93 -13.32 6.43 -3.71
CA LEU A 93 -13.83 6.60 -5.07
C LEU A 93 -14.55 5.34 -5.63
N PRO A 94 -13.95 4.13 -5.61
CA PRO A 94 -14.64 2.93 -6.08
C PRO A 94 -15.84 2.56 -5.20
N THR A 95 -15.74 2.75 -3.89
CA THR A 95 -16.84 2.47 -2.96
C THR A 95 -18.05 3.35 -3.24
N CYS A 96 -17.82 4.65 -3.45
CA CYS A 96 -18.88 5.62 -3.78
C CYS A 96 -19.53 5.30 -5.14
N LEU A 97 -18.74 4.94 -6.15
CA LEU A 97 -19.26 4.50 -7.45
C LEU A 97 -20.17 3.27 -7.35
N VAL A 98 -19.78 2.29 -6.53
CA VAL A 98 -20.59 1.09 -6.28
C VAL A 98 -21.91 1.45 -5.61
N PHE A 99 -21.90 2.32 -4.59
CA PHE A 99 -23.13 2.78 -3.94
C PHE A 99 -24.08 3.50 -4.91
N VAL A 100 -23.54 4.36 -5.77
CA VAL A 100 -24.33 5.05 -6.80
C VAL A 100 -24.94 4.04 -7.78
N LEU A 101 -24.15 3.06 -8.26
CA LEU A 101 -24.64 2.00 -9.13
C LEU A 101 -25.77 1.19 -8.50
N ILE A 102 -25.61 0.79 -7.23
CA ILE A 102 -26.65 0.05 -6.50
C ILE A 102 -27.93 0.89 -6.42
N GLY A 103 -27.82 2.18 -6.10
CA GLY A 103 -28.96 3.10 -6.06
C GLY A 103 -29.68 3.21 -7.41
N VAL A 104 -28.94 3.36 -8.50
CA VAL A 104 -29.50 3.42 -9.86
C VAL A 104 -30.20 2.12 -10.23
N CYS A 105 -29.58 0.97 -9.94
CA CYS A 105 -30.19 -0.34 -10.18
C CYS A 105 -31.47 -0.53 -9.39
N ALA A 106 -31.49 -0.16 -8.11
CA ALA A 106 -32.69 -0.24 -7.28
C ALA A 106 -33.82 0.62 -7.85
N CYS A 107 -33.52 1.87 -8.25
CA CYS A 107 -34.50 2.75 -8.90
C CYS A 107 -35.03 2.17 -10.22
N ALA A 108 -34.17 1.58 -11.05
CA ALA A 108 -34.56 0.96 -12.32
C ALA A 108 -35.44 -0.27 -12.12
N ILE A 109 -35.15 -1.10 -11.11
CA ILE A 109 -35.97 -2.28 -10.78
C ILE A 109 -37.35 -1.85 -10.28
N LEU A 110 -37.39 -0.86 -9.37
CA LEU A 110 -38.66 -0.34 -8.83
C LEU A 110 -39.51 0.34 -9.90
N SER A 111 -38.89 1.04 -10.85
CA SER A 111 -39.62 1.68 -11.94
C SER A 111 -40.09 0.68 -13.00
N ALA A 112 -39.35 -0.41 -13.26
CA ALA A 112 -39.72 -1.44 -14.22
C ALA A 112 -40.76 -2.44 -13.68
N LEU A 113 -40.78 -2.70 -12.37
CA LEU A 113 -41.74 -3.60 -11.71
C LEU A 113 -43.21 -3.35 -12.10
N PRO A 114 -43.73 -2.11 -12.06
CA PRO A 114 -45.12 -1.84 -12.44
C PRO A 114 -45.38 -2.02 -13.94
N PHE A 115 -44.39 -1.80 -14.82
CA PHE A 115 -44.55 -2.04 -16.26
C PHE A 115 -44.61 -3.54 -16.56
N ILE A 116 -43.80 -4.35 -15.88
CA ILE A 116 -43.80 -5.82 -16.04
C ILE A 116 -45.10 -6.42 -15.49
N LEU A 117 -45.55 -5.97 -14.32
CA LEU A 117 -46.80 -6.45 -13.71
C LEU A 117 -48.05 -6.03 -14.50
N ASN A 118 -48.07 -4.84 -15.10
CA ASN A 118 -49.18 -4.38 -15.95
C ASN A 118 -49.15 -5.00 -17.37
N GLY A 119 -47.97 -5.40 -17.87
CA GLY A 119 -47.82 -6.06 -19.16
C GLY A 119 -48.12 -7.56 -19.13
N ALA A 120 -47.89 -8.23 -18.00
CA ALA A 120 -48.16 -9.67 -17.82
C ALA A 120 -49.66 -10.00 -17.63
N GLY A 121 -50.51 -8.99 -17.42
CA GLY A 121 -51.96 -9.15 -17.26
C GLY A 121 -52.77 -8.96 -18.54
N ARG A 122 -52.14 -8.85 -19.71
CA ARG A 122 -52.80 -8.62 -21.00
C ARG A 122 -52.55 -9.77 -21.97
#